data_AF-A0A7W9Q9T8-F1
#
_entry.id   AF-A0A7W9Q9T8-F1
#
_cell.length_a   1.000
_cell.length_b   1.000
_cell.length_c   1.000
_cell.angle_alpha   90.00
_cell.angle_beta   90.00
_cell.angle_gamma   90.00
#
_symmetry.space_group_name_H-M   'P 1'
#
loop_
_entity.id
_entity.type
_entity.pdbx_description
1 polymer ?
#
loop_
_entity_poly.entity_id
_entity_poly.type
_entity_poly.pdbx_seq_one_letter_code
_entity_poly.pdbx_strand_id
1 'polypeptide(L)'
;MEWVREFYAQTGAWWAAADAKVSERDQERVRLLRENGGATARRVLELGAGYGATSVATARAGYAVTAVEISDRVDHADHLAHDLGPGTLTVHKEDFYAVELAGRFDAVMYWNGFGIGTDSDQRLLLRRIANLWLAPGGVALIDVFNPFVWAKWDGDEEHLLPDPEAGYAYELREQTRFDPLTCTATDTWWQVAQPDQKISQTLRCYAPADLALLLGGTGLELVDLVIGGQSVGLPGTPPAGPAAAPVAGPVAEPAASPDPSATMQELLHHHHEYLAVLRHAPAPHPG
;
A
#
# COMPACT_ATOMS: atom_id res chain seq x y z
N MET A 1 -17.81 7.78 -4.10
CA MET A 1 -17.41 6.88 -3.00
C MET A 1 -17.65 7.58 -1.66
N GLU A 2 -18.91 7.77 -1.27
CA GLU A 2 -19.26 8.55 -0.07
C GLU A 2 -18.88 7.81 1.23
N TRP A 3 -19.07 6.49 1.26
CA TRP A 3 -18.69 5.63 2.39
C TRP A 3 -17.20 5.70 2.73
N VAL A 4 -16.33 5.91 1.74
CA VAL A 4 -14.86 5.97 1.93
C VAL A 4 -14.49 7.15 2.84
N ARG A 5 -15.13 8.30 2.63
CA ARG A 5 -14.86 9.49 3.45
C ARG A 5 -15.35 9.28 4.88
N GLU A 6 -16.54 8.72 5.05
CA GLU A 6 -17.13 8.44 6.36
C GLU A 6 -16.30 7.40 7.14
N PHE A 7 -15.95 6.28 6.50
CA PHE A 7 -15.12 5.24 7.09
C PHE A 7 -13.77 5.80 7.55
N TYR A 8 -13.07 6.54 6.68
CA TYR A 8 -11.75 7.08 7.02
C TYR A 8 -11.77 8.26 8.00
N ALA A 9 -12.85 9.04 8.04
CA ALA A 9 -13.05 10.03 9.09
C ALA A 9 -13.26 9.35 10.45
N GLN A 10 -14.11 8.32 10.51
CA GLN A 10 -14.42 7.60 11.75
C GLN A 10 -13.23 6.82 12.31
N THR A 11 -12.58 6.00 11.48
CA THR A 11 -11.33 5.33 11.87
C THR A 11 -10.20 6.32 12.12
N GLY A 12 -10.28 7.51 11.49
CA GLY A 12 -9.45 8.67 11.78
C GLY A 12 -9.47 9.04 13.25
N ALA A 13 -10.68 9.21 13.79
CA ALA A 13 -10.90 9.54 15.20
C ALA A 13 -10.42 8.46 16.17
N TRP A 14 -10.35 7.19 15.74
CA TRP A 14 -9.91 6.07 16.56
C TRP A 14 -8.40 5.88 16.59
N TRP A 15 -7.73 6.05 15.45
CA TRP A 15 -6.33 5.62 15.28
C TRP A 15 -5.33 6.74 15.07
N ALA A 16 -5.76 8.01 14.88
CA ALA A 16 -4.83 9.11 14.57
C ALA A 16 -3.66 9.23 15.55
N ALA A 17 -3.89 9.06 16.86
CA ALA A 17 -2.82 9.14 17.86
C ALA A 17 -1.79 7.99 17.73
N ALA A 18 -2.21 6.83 17.24
CA ALA A 18 -1.34 5.69 16.99
C ALA A 18 -0.66 5.77 15.61
N ASP A 19 -1.38 6.14 14.56
CA ASP A 19 -0.96 6.03 13.17
C ASP A 19 -0.37 7.31 12.56
N ALA A 20 -0.62 8.50 13.15
CA ALA A 20 -0.06 9.76 12.67
C ALA A 20 1.38 9.98 13.18
N LYS A 21 2.20 8.93 13.14
CA LYS A 21 3.62 8.97 13.49
C LYS A 21 4.41 8.04 12.56
N VAL A 22 5.64 8.44 12.24
CA VAL A 22 6.56 7.58 11.48
C VAL A 22 6.93 6.38 12.34
N SER A 23 6.80 5.19 11.77
CA SER A 23 6.99 3.89 12.42
C SER A 23 7.96 3.00 11.63
N GLU A 24 8.24 1.81 12.16
CA GLU A 24 9.05 0.80 11.45
C GLU A 24 8.41 0.37 10.12
N ARG A 25 7.07 0.33 10.05
CA ARG A 25 6.34 0.04 8.81
C ARG A 25 6.67 1.05 7.70
N ASP A 26 6.84 2.33 8.06
CA ASP A 26 7.19 3.37 7.08
C ASP A 26 8.65 3.22 6.62
N GLN A 27 9.56 2.84 7.52
CA GLN A 27 10.95 2.56 7.17
C GLN A 27 11.07 1.32 6.28
N GLU A 28 10.26 0.30 6.53
CA GLU A 28 10.14 -0.88 5.67
C GLU A 28 9.72 -0.50 4.25
N ARG A 29 8.68 0.33 4.10
CA ARG A 29 8.24 0.84 2.79
C ARG A 29 9.32 1.64 2.07
N VAL A 30 10.09 2.45 2.80
CA VAL A 30 11.27 3.15 2.25
C VAL A 30 12.35 2.16 1.78
N ARG A 31 12.58 1.07 2.51
CA ARG A 31 13.51 0.01 2.10
C ARG A 31 13.03 -0.66 0.81
N LEU A 32 11.76 -1.05 0.75
CA LEU A 32 11.14 -1.65 -0.43
C LEU A 32 11.23 -0.73 -1.65
N LEU A 33 11.01 0.57 -1.46
CA LEU A 33 11.23 1.58 -2.50
C LEU A 33 12.68 1.63 -2.98
N ARG A 34 13.68 1.58 -2.08
CA ARG A 34 15.10 1.59 -2.46
C ARG A 34 15.50 0.34 -3.24
N GLU A 35 15.00 -0.82 -2.82
CA GLU A 35 15.30 -2.11 -3.44
C GLU A 35 14.68 -2.22 -4.84
N ASN A 36 13.48 -1.67 -5.04
CA ASN A 36 12.71 -1.85 -6.28
C ASN A 36 12.70 -0.63 -7.21
N GLY A 37 12.93 0.58 -6.67
CA GLY A 37 12.88 1.86 -7.39
C GLY A 37 14.03 2.10 -8.36
N GLY A 38 15.13 1.36 -8.22
CA GLY A 38 16.36 1.58 -8.99
C GLY A 38 17.22 2.72 -8.43
N ALA A 39 18.53 2.64 -8.68
CA ALA A 39 19.53 3.50 -8.02
C ALA A 39 19.35 5.02 -8.27
N THR A 40 18.74 5.39 -9.40
CA THR A 40 18.56 6.77 -9.82
C THR A 40 17.18 7.35 -9.51
N ALA A 41 16.26 6.59 -8.92
CA ALA A 41 14.93 7.10 -8.57
C ALA A 41 15.04 8.25 -7.56
N ARG A 42 14.34 9.34 -7.85
CA ARG A 42 14.30 10.55 -7.00
C ARG A 42 12.89 11.10 -6.84
N ARG A 43 12.06 11.06 -7.89
CA ARG A 43 10.68 11.57 -7.86
C ARG A 43 9.70 10.45 -7.60
N VAL A 44 8.91 10.55 -6.54
CA VAL A 44 7.96 9.51 -6.16
C VAL A 44 6.57 10.08 -5.93
N LEU A 45 5.56 9.31 -6.35
CA LEU A 45 4.15 9.60 -6.10
C LEU A 45 3.62 8.58 -5.10
N GLU A 46 2.98 9.03 -4.04
CA GLU A 46 2.23 8.19 -3.11
C GLU A 46 0.73 8.45 -3.24
N LEU A 47 -0.03 7.39 -3.46
CA LEU A 47 -1.49 7.41 -3.58
C LEU A 47 -2.11 6.90 -2.28
N GLY A 48 -3.10 7.60 -1.73
CA GLY A 48 -3.74 7.23 -0.47
C GLY A 48 -2.79 7.39 0.73
N ALA A 49 -2.16 8.56 0.86
CA ALA A 49 -1.10 8.80 1.84
C ALA A 49 -1.57 8.75 3.32
N GLY A 50 -2.89 8.75 3.58
CA GLY A 50 -3.43 8.72 4.94
C GLY A 50 -2.90 9.87 5.78
N TYR A 51 -2.21 9.58 6.89
CA TYR A 51 -1.61 10.60 7.76
C TYR A 51 -0.26 11.15 7.26
N GLY A 52 0.24 10.66 6.13
CA GLY A 52 1.51 11.11 5.53
C GLY A 52 2.77 10.55 6.19
N ALA A 53 2.67 9.57 7.10
CA ALA A 53 3.83 8.97 7.78
C ALA A 53 4.82 8.35 6.79
N THR A 54 4.35 7.53 5.85
CA THR A 54 5.19 6.95 4.79
C THR A 54 5.73 8.04 3.85
N SER A 55 4.93 9.06 3.52
CA SER A 55 5.38 10.18 2.67
C SER A 55 6.52 10.96 3.32
N VAL A 56 6.43 11.25 4.62
CA VAL A 56 7.46 11.94 5.39
C VAL A 56 8.70 11.07 5.55
N ALA A 57 8.56 9.77 5.84
CA ALA A 57 9.70 8.86 5.91
C ALA A 57 10.45 8.80 4.57
N THR A 58 9.71 8.74 3.47
CA THR A 58 10.26 8.76 2.11
C THR A 58 10.95 10.09 1.80
N ALA A 59 10.37 11.23 2.17
CA ALA A 59 11.02 12.52 2.00
C ALA A 59 12.32 12.62 2.82
N ARG A 60 12.31 12.19 4.09
CA ARG A 60 13.51 12.12 4.95
C ARG A 60 14.61 11.23 4.37
N ALA A 61 14.24 10.21 3.62
CA ALA A 61 15.17 9.34 2.90
C ALA A 61 15.80 9.99 1.64
N GLY A 62 15.43 11.24 1.31
CA GLY A 62 16.02 12.05 0.24
C GLY A 62 15.25 12.06 -1.08
N TYR A 63 14.00 11.57 -1.09
CA TYR A 63 13.14 11.60 -2.27
C TYR A 63 12.35 12.91 -2.37
N ALA A 64 11.98 13.26 -3.59
CA ALA A 64 10.99 14.30 -3.88
C ALA A 64 9.61 13.65 -3.99
N VAL A 65 8.81 13.78 -2.93
CA VAL A 65 7.54 13.09 -2.74
C VAL A 65 6.38 14.01 -3.14
N THR A 66 5.49 13.48 -3.98
CA THR A 66 4.14 14.00 -4.16
C THR A 66 3.17 13.01 -3.54
N ALA A 67 2.37 13.44 -2.57
CA ALA A 67 1.39 12.60 -1.88
C ALA A 67 -0.02 13.05 -2.24
N VAL A 68 -0.92 12.11 -2.52
CA VAL A 68 -2.35 12.37 -2.79
C VAL A 68 -3.19 11.62 -1.77
N GLU A 69 -4.11 12.32 -1.10
CA GLU A 69 -5.01 11.73 -0.11
C GLU A 69 -6.37 12.44 -0.15
N ILE A 70 -7.46 11.67 -0.12
CA ILE A 70 -8.81 12.22 -0.28
C ILE A 70 -9.39 12.77 1.04
N SER A 71 -8.91 12.27 2.18
CA SER A 71 -9.42 12.57 3.53
C SER A 71 -8.63 13.66 4.27
N ASP A 72 -9.20 14.12 5.38
CA ASP A 72 -8.57 15.11 6.28
C ASP A 72 -7.39 14.54 7.07
N ARG A 73 -7.10 13.23 6.98
CA ARG A 73 -5.95 12.61 7.62
C ARG A 73 -4.65 13.28 7.21
N VAL A 74 -4.57 13.70 5.95
CA VAL A 74 -3.37 14.28 5.37
C VAL A 74 -2.98 15.62 6.00
N ASP A 75 -3.90 16.28 6.69
CA ASP A 75 -3.62 17.53 7.42
C ASP A 75 -2.61 17.27 8.58
N HIS A 76 -2.43 16.01 9.01
CA HIS A 76 -1.40 15.62 9.98
C HIS A 76 0.01 15.58 9.38
N ALA A 77 0.14 15.48 8.05
CA ALA A 77 1.43 15.40 7.38
C ALA A 77 2.27 16.67 7.64
N ASP A 78 1.64 17.84 7.74
CA ASP A 78 2.30 19.11 8.03
C ASP A 78 2.98 19.09 9.41
N HIS A 79 2.38 18.44 10.39
CA HIS A 79 2.97 18.28 11.73
C HIS A 79 4.18 17.34 11.70
N LEU A 80 4.17 16.34 10.82
CA LEU A 80 5.26 15.39 10.65
C LEU A 80 6.39 15.91 9.75
N ALA A 81 6.09 16.86 8.86
CA ALA A 81 7.00 17.41 7.87
C ALA A 81 8.08 18.35 8.45
N HIS A 82 8.26 18.38 9.77
CA HIS A 82 9.43 19.02 10.36
C HIS A 82 10.68 18.20 10.05
N ASP A 83 11.73 18.87 9.57
CA ASP A 83 13.02 18.28 9.19
C ASP A 83 12.87 17.10 8.21
N LEU A 84 12.55 17.42 6.96
CA LEU A 84 12.52 16.46 5.85
C LEU A 84 13.93 16.08 5.36
N GLY A 85 15.00 16.55 6.01
CA GLY A 85 16.36 16.33 5.56
C GLY A 85 16.56 16.78 4.09
N PRO A 86 17.13 15.93 3.22
CA PRO A 86 17.46 16.32 1.85
C PRO A 86 16.30 16.21 0.84
N GLY A 87 15.14 15.66 1.24
CA GLY A 87 14.00 15.48 0.34
C GLY A 87 13.01 16.62 0.37
N THR A 88 11.88 16.41 -0.31
CA THR A 88 10.74 17.35 -0.34
C THR A 88 9.43 16.60 -0.29
N LEU A 89 8.38 17.23 0.25
CA LEU A 89 7.03 16.68 0.29
C LEU A 89 6.04 17.73 -0.21
N THR A 90 5.23 17.36 -1.21
CA THR A 90 4.07 18.12 -1.68
C THR A 90 2.83 17.28 -1.50
N VAL A 91 1.81 17.83 -0.85
CA VAL A 91 0.58 17.12 -0.51
C VAL A 91 -0.59 17.68 -1.32
N HIS A 92 -1.36 16.80 -1.94
CA HIS A 92 -2.61 17.11 -2.63
C HIS A 92 -3.77 16.41 -1.91
N LYS A 93 -4.65 17.21 -1.29
CA LYS A 93 -5.86 16.73 -0.64
C LYS A 93 -6.98 16.53 -1.66
N GLU A 94 -6.85 15.51 -2.50
CA GLU A 94 -7.72 15.25 -3.65
C GLU A 94 -8.02 13.76 -3.86
N ASP A 95 -9.03 13.48 -4.67
CA ASP A 95 -9.29 12.14 -5.18
C ASP A 95 -8.25 11.81 -6.27
N PHE A 96 -7.44 10.77 -6.07
CA PHE A 96 -6.44 10.38 -7.08
C PHE A 96 -7.05 9.90 -8.41
N TYR A 97 -8.35 9.58 -8.46
CA TYR A 97 -9.07 9.33 -9.72
C TYR A 97 -9.32 10.62 -10.53
N ALA A 98 -9.31 11.78 -9.88
CA ALA A 98 -9.58 13.08 -10.50
C ALA A 98 -8.35 14.01 -10.55
N VAL A 99 -7.37 13.82 -9.66
CA VAL A 99 -6.20 14.70 -9.54
C VAL A 99 -5.44 14.84 -10.85
N GLU A 100 -5.02 16.07 -11.15
CA GLU A 100 -4.13 16.38 -12.26
C GLU A 100 -2.75 16.77 -11.70
N LEU A 101 -1.74 15.94 -11.98
CA LEU A 101 -0.38 16.13 -11.49
C LEU A 101 0.57 16.46 -12.65
N ALA A 102 1.52 17.37 -12.41
CA ALA A 102 2.50 17.76 -13.41
C ALA A 102 3.70 16.80 -13.44
N GLY A 103 4.00 16.29 -14.64
CA GLY A 103 5.18 15.48 -14.90
C GLY A 103 5.01 14.00 -14.54
N ARG A 104 6.13 13.27 -14.54
CA ARG A 104 6.21 11.83 -14.31
C ARG A 104 7.11 11.50 -13.12
N PHE A 105 6.94 10.31 -12.57
CA PHE A 105 7.57 9.82 -11.36
C PHE A 105 8.38 8.55 -11.65
N ASP A 106 9.53 8.43 -10.99
CA ASP A 106 10.39 7.27 -11.07
C ASP A 106 9.77 6.08 -10.32
N ALA A 107 9.00 6.35 -9.27
CA ALA A 107 8.17 5.37 -8.59
C ALA A 107 6.76 5.90 -8.29
N VAL A 108 5.75 5.03 -8.40
CA VAL A 108 4.39 5.28 -7.91
C VAL A 108 4.07 4.24 -6.85
N MET A 109 3.69 4.67 -5.66
CA MET A 109 3.44 3.80 -4.51
C MET A 109 1.96 3.87 -4.13
N TYR A 110 1.36 2.73 -3.82
CA TYR A 110 0.02 2.66 -3.24
C TYR A 110 -0.01 1.57 -2.18
N TRP A 111 0.01 2.01 -0.91
CA TRP A 111 0.11 1.11 0.23
C TRP A 111 -1.25 0.87 0.87
N ASN A 112 -1.51 -0.37 1.30
CA ASN A 112 -2.70 -0.81 2.03
C ASN A 112 -4.02 -0.18 1.55
N GLY A 113 -4.33 -0.27 0.25
CA GLY A 113 -5.55 0.33 -0.29
C GLY A 113 -6.02 -0.17 -1.66
N PHE A 114 -5.17 -0.89 -2.42
CA PHE A 114 -5.58 -1.41 -3.72
C PHE A 114 -6.69 -2.44 -3.58
N GLY A 115 -7.79 -2.23 -4.31
CA GLY A 115 -9.00 -3.04 -4.20
C GLY A 115 -10.21 -2.29 -3.66
N ILE A 116 -10.07 -1.02 -3.23
CA ILE A 116 -11.22 -0.16 -2.91
C ILE A 116 -12.00 0.16 -4.19
N GLY A 117 -13.27 -0.26 -4.24
CA GLY A 117 -14.14 -0.09 -5.40
C GLY A 117 -14.27 -1.37 -6.23
N THR A 118 -14.35 -1.24 -7.54
CA THR A 118 -14.54 -2.37 -8.48
C THR A 118 -13.27 -2.68 -9.27
N ASP A 119 -13.26 -3.81 -9.98
CA ASP A 119 -12.19 -4.12 -10.94
C ASP A 119 -12.08 -3.06 -12.04
N SER A 120 -13.19 -2.40 -12.41
CA SER A 120 -13.16 -1.30 -13.39
C SER A 120 -12.44 -0.08 -12.82
N ASP A 121 -12.66 0.23 -11.55
CA ASP A 121 -11.96 1.30 -10.85
C ASP A 121 -10.47 0.97 -10.72
N GLN A 122 -10.12 -0.25 -10.32
CA GLN A 122 -8.72 -0.69 -10.24
C GLN A 122 -8.03 -0.59 -11.60
N ARG A 123 -8.69 -1.01 -12.69
CA ARG A 123 -8.13 -0.89 -14.05
C ARG A 123 -8.01 0.56 -14.52
N LEU A 124 -8.93 1.44 -14.12
CA LEU A 124 -8.80 2.87 -14.37
C LEU A 124 -7.57 3.43 -13.64
N LEU A 125 -7.38 3.08 -12.36
CA LEU A 125 -6.23 3.47 -11.56
C LEU A 125 -4.91 2.98 -12.19
N LEU A 126 -4.82 1.69 -12.52
CA LEU A 126 -3.64 1.11 -13.17
C LEU A 126 -3.29 1.80 -14.49
N ARG A 127 -4.29 2.17 -15.31
CA ARG A 127 -4.06 2.96 -16.54
C ARG A 127 -3.59 4.38 -16.24
N ARG A 128 -4.07 5.03 -15.18
CA ARG A 128 -3.59 6.36 -14.78
C ARG A 128 -2.13 6.28 -14.33
N ILE A 129 -1.79 5.27 -13.51
CA ILE A 129 -0.41 4.97 -13.12
C ILE A 129 0.46 4.80 -14.36
N ALA A 130 0.09 3.92 -15.29
CA ALA A 130 0.88 3.62 -16.48
C ALA A 130 1.07 4.85 -17.40
N ASN A 131 -0.02 5.56 -17.71
CA ASN A 131 -0.03 6.52 -18.82
C ASN A 131 0.28 7.95 -18.38
N LEU A 132 -0.15 8.34 -17.17
CA LEU A 132 -0.06 9.71 -16.70
C LEU A 132 1.15 9.91 -15.79
N TRP A 133 1.37 9.00 -14.84
CA TRP A 133 2.29 9.26 -13.74
C TRP A 133 3.63 8.56 -13.88
N LEU A 134 3.67 7.31 -14.33
CA LEU A 134 4.92 6.57 -14.36
C LEU A 134 5.85 7.07 -15.47
N ALA A 135 7.11 7.32 -15.12
CA ALA A 135 8.17 7.64 -16.07
C ALA A 135 8.62 6.37 -16.82
N PRO A 136 9.16 6.48 -18.04
CA PRO A 136 9.76 5.34 -18.72
C PRO A 136 10.84 4.70 -17.85
N GLY A 137 10.75 3.38 -17.64
CA GLY A 137 11.65 2.63 -16.76
C GLY A 137 11.36 2.76 -15.26
N GLY A 138 10.33 3.52 -14.87
CA GLY A 138 9.87 3.61 -13.50
C GLY A 138 9.21 2.32 -13.00
N VAL A 139 8.91 2.30 -11.70
CA VAL A 139 8.24 1.17 -11.03
C VAL A 139 6.94 1.62 -10.33
N ALA A 140 5.92 0.77 -10.32
CA ALA A 140 4.82 0.93 -9.39
C ALA A 140 4.88 -0.15 -8.30
N LEU A 141 4.70 0.27 -7.05
CA LEU A 141 4.73 -0.56 -5.85
C LEU A 141 3.34 -0.52 -5.23
N ILE A 142 2.61 -1.62 -5.28
CA ILE A 142 1.19 -1.66 -4.88
C ILE A 142 0.98 -2.81 -3.90
N ASP A 143 0.55 -2.51 -2.67
CA ASP A 143 0.07 -3.55 -1.74
C ASP A 143 -1.26 -4.09 -2.25
N VAL A 144 -1.36 -5.41 -2.35
CA VAL A 144 -2.54 -6.11 -2.85
C VAL A 144 -3.04 -7.08 -1.79
N PHE A 145 -4.32 -6.94 -1.41
CA PHE A 145 -4.96 -7.82 -0.46
C PHE A 145 -5.03 -9.26 -0.99
N ASN A 146 -4.53 -10.19 -0.17
CA ASN A 146 -4.36 -11.58 -0.53
C ASN A 146 -5.59 -12.42 -0.18
N PRO A 147 -6.32 -12.98 -1.16
CA PRO A 147 -7.57 -13.69 -0.90
C PRO A 147 -7.38 -14.95 -0.04
N PHE A 148 -6.19 -15.57 -0.01
CA PHE A 148 -5.99 -16.81 0.76
C PHE A 148 -6.10 -16.58 2.27
N VAL A 149 -5.60 -15.45 2.78
CA VAL A 149 -5.69 -15.10 4.20
C VAL A 149 -7.06 -14.50 4.52
N TRP A 150 -7.56 -13.60 3.66
CA TRP A 150 -8.88 -12.99 3.87
C TRP A 150 -10.01 -14.02 3.84
N ALA A 151 -9.93 -15.05 3.00
CA ALA A 151 -10.90 -16.15 3.00
C ALA A 151 -10.81 -17.01 4.27
N LYS A 152 -9.61 -17.14 4.86
CA LYS A 152 -9.42 -17.85 6.14
C LYS A 152 -10.03 -17.09 7.31
N TRP A 153 -10.01 -15.77 7.26
CA TRP A 153 -10.62 -14.89 8.28
C TRP A 153 -12.15 -14.71 8.11
N ASP A 154 -12.78 -15.36 7.12
CA ASP A 154 -14.24 -15.30 7.00
C ASP A 154 -14.91 -15.88 8.24
N GLY A 155 -15.75 -15.07 8.89
CA GLY A 155 -16.40 -15.46 10.12
C GLY A 155 -15.77 -14.86 11.37
N ASP A 156 -14.49 -14.50 11.32
CA ASP A 156 -13.72 -14.08 12.48
C ASP A 156 -14.28 -12.79 13.09
N GLU A 157 -14.25 -12.75 14.43
CA GLU A 157 -14.55 -11.56 15.22
C GLU A 157 -13.41 -11.33 16.22
N GLU A 158 -12.87 -10.12 16.19
CA GLU A 158 -11.84 -9.70 17.13
C GLU A 158 -12.38 -8.69 18.14
N HIS A 159 -11.84 -8.73 19.35
CA HIS A 159 -12.14 -7.77 20.41
C HIS A 159 -10.84 -7.08 20.80
N LEU A 160 -10.73 -5.82 20.38
CA LEU A 160 -9.55 -4.99 20.63
C LEU A 160 -9.80 -4.16 21.87
N LEU A 161 -9.01 -4.43 22.91
CA LEU A 161 -8.99 -3.62 24.12
C LEU A 161 -8.25 -2.30 23.86
N PRO A 162 -8.63 -1.21 24.55
CA PRO A 162 -7.92 0.05 24.43
C PRO A 162 -6.50 -0.07 24.99
N ASP A 163 -5.55 0.58 24.31
CA ASP A 163 -4.17 0.79 24.73
C ASP A 163 -3.80 2.28 24.54
N PRO A 164 -4.10 3.13 25.53
CA PRO A 164 -3.81 4.56 25.44
C PRO A 164 -2.32 4.89 25.32
N GLU A 165 -1.41 4.04 25.81
CA GLU A 165 0.03 4.26 25.71
C GLU A 165 0.50 4.09 24.26
N ALA A 166 -0.06 3.12 23.54
CA ALA A 166 0.17 2.94 22.11
C ALA A 166 -0.59 3.96 21.22
N GLY A 167 -1.58 4.66 21.79
CA GLY A 167 -2.42 5.64 21.10
C GLY A 167 -3.80 5.12 20.67
N TYR A 168 -4.21 3.94 21.13
CA TYR A 168 -5.51 3.33 20.85
C TYR A 168 -6.48 3.58 22.00
N ALA A 169 -7.29 4.63 21.92
CA ALA A 169 -8.13 5.06 23.03
C ALA A 169 -9.47 4.31 23.15
N TYR A 170 -9.86 3.50 22.15
CA TYR A 170 -11.20 2.95 22.03
C TYR A 170 -11.19 1.43 22.16
N GLU A 171 -12.22 0.89 22.84
CA GLU A 171 -12.53 -0.53 22.84
C GLU A 171 -13.37 -0.87 21.61
N LEU A 172 -12.81 -1.69 20.71
CA LEU A 172 -13.38 -1.95 19.40
C LEU A 172 -13.68 -3.44 19.22
N ARG A 173 -14.63 -3.71 18.32
CA ARG A 173 -14.82 -5.01 17.71
C ARG A 173 -14.67 -4.89 16.21
N GLU A 174 -14.09 -5.93 15.64
CA GLU A 174 -13.93 -6.14 14.21
C GLU A 174 -14.66 -7.41 13.82
N GLN A 175 -15.28 -7.43 12.64
CA GLN A 175 -15.81 -8.63 12.02
C GLN A 175 -15.38 -8.68 10.57
N THR A 176 -14.75 -9.78 10.20
CA THR A 176 -14.33 -10.05 8.83
C THR A 176 -15.30 -11.01 8.15
N ARG A 177 -15.62 -10.68 6.90
CA ARG A 177 -16.40 -11.51 5.98
C ARG A 177 -15.72 -11.58 4.63
N PHE A 178 -15.82 -12.71 3.94
CA PHE A 178 -15.27 -12.89 2.61
C PHE A 178 -16.30 -13.51 1.67
N ASP A 179 -16.50 -12.88 0.52
CA ASP A 179 -17.31 -13.43 -0.55
C ASP A 179 -16.41 -14.12 -1.60
N PRO A 180 -16.43 -15.47 -1.71
CA PRO A 180 -15.58 -16.18 -2.65
C PRO A 180 -16.08 -16.09 -4.11
N LEU A 181 -17.32 -15.68 -4.37
CA LEU A 181 -17.81 -15.49 -5.73
C LEU A 181 -17.20 -14.24 -6.35
N THR A 182 -17.04 -13.21 -5.54
CA THR A 182 -16.48 -11.94 -5.99
C THR A 182 -15.02 -11.76 -5.58
N CYS A 183 -14.45 -12.59 -4.71
CA CYS A 183 -13.13 -12.36 -4.08
C CYS A 183 -13.07 -11.01 -3.38
N THR A 184 -14.06 -10.74 -2.53
CA THR A 184 -14.20 -9.46 -1.84
C THR A 184 -14.20 -9.68 -0.33
N ALA A 185 -13.29 -9.00 0.37
CA ALA A 185 -13.29 -8.91 1.82
C ALA A 185 -14.17 -7.74 2.28
N THR A 186 -14.95 -7.95 3.33
CA THR A 186 -15.67 -6.90 4.05
C THR A 186 -15.21 -6.92 5.50
N ASP A 187 -14.68 -5.79 5.92
CA ASP A 187 -14.13 -5.58 7.25
C ASP A 187 -15.00 -4.53 7.96
N THR A 188 -15.59 -4.92 9.09
CA THR A 188 -16.61 -4.15 9.79
C THR A 188 -16.20 -3.88 11.22
N TRP A 189 -16.18 -2.60 11.59
CA TRP A 189 -15.74 -2.13 12.90
C TRP A 189 -16.87 -1.43 13.65
N TRP A 190 -16.87 -1.58 14.98
CA TRP A 190 -17.71 -0.79 15.88
C TRP A 190 -17.08 -0.65 17.26
N GLN A 191 -17.46 0.42 17.97
CA GLN A 191 -17.13 0.53 19.39
C GLN A 191 -18.01 -0.42 20.19
N VAL A 192 -17.44 -1.12 21.18
CA VAL A 192 -18.20 -2.03 22.05
C VAL A 192 -19.36 -1.31 22.75
N ALA A 193 -19.17 -0.04 23.13
CA ALA A 193 -20.20 0.80 23.73
C ALA A 193 -21.32 1.23 22.77
N GLN A 194 -21.14 1.06 21.45
CA GLN A 194 -22.07 1.52 20.42
C GLN A 194 -22.25 0.43 19.33
N PRO A 195 -22.80 -0.75 19.66
CA PRO A 195 -22.82 -1.92 18.78
C PRO A 195 -23.67 -1.76 17.51
N ASP A 196 -24.59 -0.80 17.50
CA ASP A 196 -25.45 -0.49 16.35
C ASP A 196 -24.79 0.49 15.36
N GLN A 197 -23.67 1.12 15.74
CA GLN A 197 -22.93 2.06 14.89
C GLN A 197 -21.74 1.36 14.25
N LYS A 198 -22.04 0.54 13.24
CA LYS A 198 -21.04 -0.18 12.46
C LYS A 198 -20.60 0.64 11.25
N ILE A 199 -19.30 0.60 10.98
CA ILE A 199 -18.71 1.08 9.74
C ILE A 199 -18.05 -0.09 9.03
N SER A 200 -18.11 -0.12 7.71
CA SER A 200 -17.50 -1.19 6.92
C SER A 200 -16.65 -0.63 5.81
N GLN A 201 -15.56 -1.33 5.50
CA GLN A 201 -14.83 -1.20 4.25
C GLN A 201 -14.98 -2.48 3.44
N THR A 202 -14.92 -2.33 2.12
CA THR A 202 -15.01 -3.43 1.17
C THR A 202 -13.82 -3.39 0.23
N LEU A 203 -13.11 -4.50 0.13
CA LEU A 203 -11.81 -4.60 -0.54
C LEU A 203 -11.84 -5.77 -1.53
N ARG A 204 -11.53 -5.50 -2.79
CA ARG A 204 -11.23 -6.54 -3.77
C ARG A 204 -9.88 -7.18 -3.44
N CYS A 205 -9.87 -8.49 -3.30
CA CYS A 205 -8.65 -9.27 -3.13
C CYS A 205 -8.26 -9.90 -4.46
N TYR A 206 -6.96 -10.00 -4.73
CA TYR A 206 -6.46 -10.61 -5.97
C TYR A 206 -5.38 -11.62 -5.64
N ALA A 207 -5.54 -12.88 -6.06
CA ALA A 207 -4.39 -13.77 -6.10
C ALA A 207 -3.41 -13.26 -7.18
N PRO A 208 -2.10 -13.59 -7.13
CA PRO A 208 -1.15 -13.10 -8.13
C PRO A 208 -1.55 -13.37 -9.58
N ALA A 209 -2.20 -14.51 -9.84
CA ALA A 209 -2.75 -14.84 -11.16
C ALA A 209 -3.90 -13.90 -11.59
N ASP A 210 -4.81 -13.57 -10.68
CA ASP A 210 -5.92 -12.66 -10.94
C ASP A 210 -5.44 -11.23 -11.16
N LEU A 211 -4.41 -10.81 -10.39
CA LEU A 211 -3.76 -9.52 -10.60
C LEU A 211 -3.12 -9.46 -12.00
N ALA A 212 -2.42 -10.50 -12.43
CA ALA A 212 -1.86 -10.58 -13.78
C ALA A 212 -2.93 -10.45 -14.87
N LEU A 213 -4.10 -11.06 -14.68
CA LEU A 213 -5.25 -10.90 -15.59
C LEU A 213 -5.81 -9.47 -15.57
N LEU A 214 -5.93 -8.86 -14.40
CA LEU A 214 -6.41 -7.49 -14.22
C LEU A 214 -5.50 -6.46 -14.92
N LEU A 215 -4.18 -6.70 -14.88
CA LEU A 215 -3.15 -5.87 -15.53
C LEU A 215 -3.23 -5.90 -17.06
N GLY A 216 -3.85 -6.93 -17.65
CA GLY A 216 -4.01 -7.05 -19.09
C GLY A 216 -4.55 -5.78 -19.75
N GLY A 217 -3.79 -5.19 -20.68
CA GLY A 217 -4.18 -3.99 -21.41
C GLY A 217 -4.21 -2.69 -20.57
N THR A 218 -3.61 -2.68 -19.38
CA THR A 218 -3.42 -1.45 -18.59
C THR A 218 -2.16 -0.68 -18.97
N GLY A 219 -1.20 -1.36 -19.63
CA GLY A 219 0.13 -0.83 -19.92
C GLY A 219 1.16 -1.18 -18.84
N LEU A 220 0.78 -1.94 -17.81
CA LEU A 220 1.65 -2.46 -16.77
C LEU A 220 1.76 -3.98 -16.85
N GLU A 221 2.90 -4.50 -16.42
CA GLU A 221 3.13 -5.93 -16.17
C GLU A 221 3.67 -6.13 -14.76
N LEU A 222 3.36 -7.29 -14.18
CA LEU A 222 3.92 -7.73 -12.92
C LEU A 222 5.32 -8.30 -13.19
N VAL A 223 6.33 -7.78 -12.48
CA VAL A 223 7.73 -8.22 -12.66
C VAL A 223 8.29 -8.92 -11.42
N ASP A 224 7.72 -8.64 -10.25
CA ASP A 224 8.10 -9.30 -9.00
C ASP A 224 6.95 -9.23 -7.98
N LEU A 225 7.05 -10.08 -6.96
CA LEU A 225 6.19 -10.10 -5.78
C LEU A 225 7.09 -10.04 -4.55
N VAL A 226 6.77 -9.17 -3.60
CA VAL A 226 7.40 -9.16 -2.28
C VAL A 226 6.37 -9.61 -1.25
N ILE A 227 6.66 -10.69 -0.53
CA ILE A 227 5.75 -11.28 0.46
C ILE A 227 6.52 -11.43 1.78
N GLY A 228 5.98 -10.86 2.86
CA GLY A 228 6.71 -10.83 4.14
C GLY A 228 8.06 -10.10 4.08
N GLY A 229 8.21 -9.14 3.17
CA GLY A 229 9.47 -8.42 2.95
C GLY A 229 10.50 -9.17 2.09
N GLN A 230 10.15 -10.33 1.51
CA GLN A 230 11.03 -11.12 0.65
C GLN A 230 10.56 -11.14 -0.81
N SER A 231 11.46 -10.80 -1.73
CA SER A 231 11.25 -11.00 -3.17
C SER A 231 11.19 -12.50 -3.48
N VAL A 232 10.11 -12.94 -4.13
CA VAL A 232 9.91 -14.35 -4.50
C VAL A 232 10.17 -14.61 -5.98
N GLY A 233 10.27 -13.56 -6.80
CA GLY A 233 10.43 -13.66 -8.25
C GLY A 233 9.19 -14.22 -8.95
N LEU A 234 9.14 -14.02 -10.27
CA LEU A 234 8.14 -14.65 -11.13
C LEU A 234 8.78 -15.71 -12.03
N PRO A 235 8.10 -16.85 -12.27
CA PRO A 235 8.59 -17.86 -13.21
C PRO A 235 8.89 -17.25 -14.58
N GLY A 236 10.12 -17.44 -15.08
CA GLY A 236 10.53 -16.97 -16.42
C GLY A 236 11.05 -15.53 -16.48
N THR A 237 11.13 -14.82 -15.35
CA THR A 237 11.74 -13.48 -15.27
C THR A 237 13.19 -13.64 -14.79
N PRO A 238 14.20 -13.09 -15.49
CA PRO A 238 15.56 -13.10 -14.98
C PRO A 238 15.62 -12.34 -13.65
N PRO A 239 16.46 -12.75 -12.69
CA PRO A 239 16.58 -12.04 -11.42
C PRO A 239 16.89 -10.57 -11.68
N ALA A 240 16.20 -9.67 -10.97
CA ALA A 240 16.52 -8.26 -11.00
C ALA A 240 18.02 -8.08 -10.69
N GLY A 241 18.70 -7.21 -11.44
CA GLY A 241 20.12 -6.91 -11.23
C GLY A 241 20.40 -6.53 -9.77
N PRO A 242 21.65 -6.66 -9.30
CA PRO A 242 21.98 -6.57 -7.88
C PRO A 242 21.39 -5.31 -7.26
N ALA A 243 20.58 -5.50 -6.22
CA ALA A 243 20.09 -4.41 -5.39
C ALA A 243 21.27 -3.55 -4.93
N ALA A 244 21.07 -2.23 -4.86
CA ALA A 244 22.07 -1.31 -4.35
C ALA A 244 22.49 -1.75 -2.93
N ALA A 245 23.80 -1.80 -2.67
CA ALA A 245 24.34 -2.24 -1.40
C ALA A 245 23.73 -1.43 -0.23
N PRO A 246 23.35 -2.10 0.88
CA PRO A 246 22.75 -1.41 2.01
C PRO A 246 23.75 -0.43 2.64
N VAL A 247 23.32 0.81 2.82
CA VAL A 247 24.03 1.80 3.63
C VAL A 247 23.60 1.59 5.08
N ALA A 248 24.55 1.22 5.94
CA ALA A 248 24.31 0.83 7.33
C ALA A 248 23.68 1.97 8.16
N GLY A 249 22.50 1.70 8.72
CA GLY A 249 21.85 2.49 9.77
C GLY A 249 21.46 1.56 10.94
N PRO A 250 21.14 2.10 12.13
CA PRO A 250 20.92 1.30 13.32
C PRO A 250 19.65 0.47 13.18
N VAL A 251 19.78 -0.84 13.42
CA VAL A 251 18.74 -1.86 13.25
C VAL A 251 18.05 -2.06 14.60
N ALA A 252 16.74 -1.79 14.66
CA ALA A 252 15.85 -2.32 15.71
C ALA A 252 15.41 -3.74 15.30
N GLU A 253 15.21 -4.63 16.27
CA GLU A 253 14.91 -6.05 16.03
C GLU A 253 13.61 -6.23 15.23
N PRO A 254 13.63 -6.94 14.09
CA PRO A 254 12.47 -7.09 13.23
C PRO A 254 11.50 -8.16 13.78
N ALA A 255 10.22 -8.06 13.39
CA ALA A 255 9.35 -9.23 13.31
C ALA A 255 10.12 -10.37 12.59
N ALA A 256 10.05 -11.59 13.12
CA ALA A 256 10.86 -12.71 12.65
C ALA A 256 10.90 -12.74 11.11
N SER A 257 12.08 -12.49 10.54
CA SER A 257 12.27 -12.55 9.10
C SER A 257 11.74 -13.88 8.59
N PRO A 258 10.93 -13.91 7.53
CA PRO A 258 10.39 -15.17 7.04
C PRO A 258 11.55 -16.11 6.71
N ASP A 259 11.34 -17.41 6.89
CA ASP A 259 12.33 -18.42 6.53
C ASP A 259 12.73 -18.18 5.05
N PRO A 260 14.01 -17.90 4.76
CA PRO A 260 14.46 -17.62 3.39
C PRO A 260 14.29 -18.82 2.44
N SER A 261 13.92 -20.00 2.97
CA SER A 261 13.55 -21.18 2.20
C SER A 261 12.04 -21.35 1.97
N ALA A 262 11.20 -20.47 2.54
CA ALA A 262 9.76 -20.52 2.37
C ALA A 262 9.37 -20.34 0.90
N THR A 263 8.48 -21.22 0.44
CA THR A 263 7.92 -21.14 -0.90
C THR A 263 6.93 -19.98 -1.02
N MET A 264 6.72 -19.48 -2.24
CA MET A 264 5.66 -18.49 -2.52
C MET A 264 4.30 -18.93 -1.98
N GLN A 265 3.98 -20.22 -2.08
CA GLN A 265 2.72 -20.77 -1.56
C GLN A 265 2.62 -20.63 -0.05
N GLU A 266 3.66 -20.98 0.70
CA GLU A 266 3.69 -20.84 2.16
C GLU A 266 3.56 -19.38 2.58
N LEU A 267 4.31 -18.47 1.94
CA LEU A 267 4.23 -17.04 2.22
C LEU A 267 2.81 -16.49 1.96
N LEU A 268 2.18 -16.85 0.84
CA LEU A 268 0.81 -16.46 0.53
C LEU A 268 -0.23 -17.04 1.52
N HIS A 269 0.08 -18.08 2.28
CA HIS A 269 -0.83 -18.59 3.31
C HIS A 269 -0.73 -17.82 4.65
N HIS A 270 0.31 -17.01 4.84
CA HIS A 270 0.61 -16.35 6.12
C HIS A 270 0.54 -14.82 6.06
N HIS A 271 0.62 -14.21 4.87
CA HIS A 271 0.61 -12.75 4.71
C HIS A 271 -0.69 -12.28 4.07
N HIS A 272 -1.41 -11.38 4.76
CA HIS A 272 -2.72 -10.86 4.33
C HIS A 272 -2.67 -9.91 3.14
N GLU A 273 -1.47 -9.46 2.79
CA GLU A 273 -1.15 -8.68 1.62
C GLU A 273 0.20 -9.12 1.04
N TYR A 274 0.41 -8.78 -0.22
CA TYR A 274 1.72 -8.85 -0.86
C TYR A 274 1.96 -7.57 -1.66
N LEU A 275 3.21 -7.21 -1.84
CA LEU A 275 3.59 -6.09 -2.68
C LEU A 275 3.75 -6.56 -4.13
N ALA A 276 2.96 -6.00 -5.02
CA ALA A 276 3.13 -6.13 -6.44
C ALA A 276 4.15 -5.10 -6.96
N VAL A 277 5.21 -5.58 -7.59
CA VAL A 277 6.19 -4.74 -8.28
C VAL A 277 5.84 -4.73 -9.76
N LEU A 278 5.43 -3.57 -10.27
CA LEU A 278 4.94 -3.40 -11.63
C LEU A 278 5.86 -2.48 -12.44
N ARG A 279 5.99 -2.74 -13.74
CA ARG A 279 6.68 -1.86 -14.69
C ARG A 279 5.81 -1.67 -15.94
N HIS A 280 6.16 -0.70 -16.78
CA HIS A 280 5.57 -0.61 -18.12
C HIS A 280 5.79 -1.92 -18.87
N ALA A 281 4.70 -2.47 -19.42
CA ALA A 281 4.82 -3.60 -20.33
C ALA A 281 5.70 -3.20 -21.53
N PRO A 282 6.54 -4.11 -22.06
CA PRO A 282 7.34 -3.83 -23.23
C PRO A 282 6.44 -3.41 -24.39
N ALA A 283 6.89 -2.42 -25.16
CA ALA A 283 6.16 -2.00 -26.35
C ALA A 283 5.98 -3.22 -27.27
N PRO A 284 4.78 -3.45 -27.82
CA PRO A 284 4.59 -4.52 -28.78
C PRO A 284 5.60 -4.32 -29.92
N HIS A 285 6.36 -5.36 -30.27
CA HIS A 285 7.27 -5.30 -31.39
C HIS A 285 6.50 -4.82 -32.62
N PRO A 286 6.99 -3.80 -33.35
CA PRO A 286 6.40 -3.44 -34.62
C PRO A 286 6.58 -4.64 -35.57
N GLY A 287 5.47 -5.32 -35.85
CA GLY A 287 5.40 -6.39 -36.85
C GLY A 287 5.43 -5.85 -38.27
#